data_AF-A0A0B8QFL1-F1
#
_entry.id   AF-A0A0B8QFL1-F1
#
_cell.length_a   1.000
_cell.length_b   1.000
_cell.length_c   1.000
_cell.angle_alpha   90.00
_cell.angle_beta   90.00
_cell.angle_gamma   90.00
#
_symmetry.space_group_name_H-M   'P 1'
#
loop_
_entity.id
_entity.type
_entity.pdbx_description
1 polymer ?
#
loop_
_entity_poly.entity_id
_entity_poly.type
_entity_poly.pdbx_seq_one_letter_code
_entity_poly.pdbx_strand_id
1 'polypeptide(L)'
;MLNPNWLKTFKTLVEINHFTKTAEALFMTQPGVTQHIQKLEQACGAELIIKQGKRFELTEQGQKVYEYANQFMEEQQQLLSELKQDDENKGPISISCSGSLAQWLYPCLSPFKNNIQA
;
A
#
# COMPACT_ATOMS: atom_id res chain seq x y z
N MET A 1 -8.10 -12.99 -16.22
CA MET A 1 -7.53 -12.81 -14.86
C MET A 1 -7.18 -11.34 -14.67
N LEU A 2 -7.42 -10.79 -13.48
CA LEU A 2 -7.08 -9.40 -13.16
C LEU A 2 -5.56 -9.26 -13.01
N ASN A 3 -4.97 -8.26 -13.67
CA ASN A 3 -3.53 -8.02 -13.60
C ASN A 3 -3.21 -7.07 -12.43
N PRO A 4 -2.32 -7.46 -11.49
CA PRO A 4 -1.94 -6.62 -10.36
C PRO A 4 -1.42 -5.23 -10.74
N ASN A 5 -0.71 -5.11 -11.87
CA ASN A 5 -0.21 -3.82 -12.35
C ASN A 5 -1.33 -2.89 -12.80
N TRP A 6 -2.39 -3.44 -13.41
CA TRP A 6 -3.54 -2.63 -13.83
C TRP A 6 -4.36 -2.19 -12.61
N LEU A 7 -4.54 -3.07 -11.61
CA LEU A 7 -5.16 -2.72 -10.33
C LEU A 7 -4.39 -1.61 -9.61
N LYS A 8 -3.06 -1.70 -9.59
CA LYS A 8 -2.21 -0.63 -9.05
C LYS A 8 -2.39 0.69 -9.77
N THR A 9 -2.35 0.67 -11.09
CA THR A 9 -2.56 1.88 -11.88
C THR A 9 -3.94 2.49 -11.65
N PHE A 10 -4.99 1.65 -11.56
CA PHE A 10 -6.34 2.11 -11.27
C PHE A 10 -6.47 2.71 -9.87
N LYS A 11 -5.97 2.04 -8.83
CA LYS A 11 -5.94 2.57 -7.45
C LYS A 11 -5.28 3.94 -7.40
N THR A 12 -4.07 4.06 -7.94
CA THR A 12 -3.33 5.33 -7.96
C THR A 12 -4.05 6.40 -8.80
N LEU A 13 -4.69 6.02 -9.91
CA LEU A 13 -5.49 6.95 -10.71
C LEU A 13 -6.65 7.53 -9.90
N VAL A 14 -7.37 6.70 -9.16
CA VAL A 14 -8.48 7.12 -8.29
C VAL A 14 -8.01 8.08 -7.20
N GLU A 15 -6.90 7.76 -6.54
CA GLU A 15 -6.33 8.59 -5.46
C GLU A 15 -5.86 9.97 -5.97
N ILE A 16 -5.26 10.02 -7.17
CA ILE A 16 -4.72 11.25 -7.74
C ILE A 16 -5.79 12.05 -8.52
N ASN A 17 -6.81 11.38 -9.04
CA ASN A 17 -7.87 11.92 -9.91
C ASN A 17 -7.34 12.75 -11.09
N HIS A 18 -6.21 12.32 -11.69
CA HIS A 18 -5.61 12.97 -12.84
C HIS A 18 -4.66 12.04 -13.60
N PHE A 19 -4.96 11.77 -14.88
CA PHE A 19 -4.20 10.82 -15.71
C PHE A 19 -2.71 11.17 -15.85
N THR A 20 -2.37 12.41 -16.20
CA THR A 20 -0.95 12.82 -16.38
C THR A 20 -0.14 12.71 -15.09
N LYS A 21 -0.66 13.26 -13.97
CA LYS A 21 -0.01 13.14 -12.66
C LYS A 21 0.11 11.69 -12.18
N THR A 22 -0.86 10.84 -12.52
CA THR A 22 -0.79 9.40 -12.23
C THR A 22 0.35 8.74 -12.99
N ALA A 23 0.52 9.11 -14.27
CA ALA A 23 1.60 8.61 -15.09
C ALA A 23 2.98 9.00 -14.51
N GLU A 24 3.12 10.25 -14.08
CA GLU A 24 4.31 10.74 -13.38
C GLU A 24 4.57 9.97 -12.08
N ALA A 25 3.54 9.78 -11.24
CA ALA A 25 3.66 9.05 -9.97
C ALA A 25 4.04 7.57 -10.13
N LEU A 26 3.65 6.97 -11.26
CA LEU A 26 3.96 5.57 -11.60
C LEU A 26 5.16 5.41 -12.53
N PHE A 27 5.89 6.51 -12.82
CA PHE A 27 7.02 6.52 -13.74
C PHE A 27 6.70 5.90 -15.11
N MET A 28 5.53 6.23 -15.66
CA MET A 28 5.05 5.75 -16.95
C MET A 28 4.47 6.88 -17.81
N THR A 29 4.04 6.56 -19.03
CA THR A 29 3.40 7.55 -19.92
C THR A 29 1.88 7.58 -19.70
N GLN A 30 1.25 8.73 -19.97
CA GLN A 30 -0.21 8.88 -19.85
C GLN A 30 -1.00 7.90 -20.76
N PRO A 31 -0.57 7.60 -22.00
CA PRO A 31 -1.15 6.52 -22.79
C PRO A 31 -1.01 5.15 -22.12
N GLY A 32 0.09 4.91 -21.41
CA GLY A 32 0.30 3.70 -20.61
C GLY A 32 -0.73 3.56 -19.48
N VAL A 33 -1.00 4.64 -18.75
CA VAL A 33 -2.09 4.67 -17.74
C VAL A 33 -3.42 4.33 -18.41
N THR A 34 -3.77 5.04 -19.49
CA THR A 34 -5.04 4.82 -20.22
C THR A 34 -5.19 3.37 -20.68
N GLN A 35 -4.12 2.78 -21.21
CA GLN A 35 -4.13 1.39 -21.65
C GLN A 35 -4.34 0.41 -20.49
N HIS A 36 -3.74 0.65 -19.32
CA HIS A 36 -3.98 -0.16 -18.13
C HIS A 36 -5.44 -0.11 -17.69
N ILE A 37 -6.06 1.08 -17.68
CA ILE A 37 -7.48 1.23 -17.31
C ILE A 37 -8.37 0.47 -18.31
N GLN A 38 -8.16 0.65 -19.61
CA GLN A 38 -8.93 -0.04 -20.65
C GLN A 38 -8.81 -1.56 -20.56
N LYS A 39 -7.60 -2.08 -20.31
CA LYS A 39 -7.38 -3.52 -20.13
C LYS A 39 -8.07 -4.04 -18.86
N LEU A 40 -8.11 -3.24 -17.80
CA LEU A 40 -8.83 -3.57 -16.57
C LEU A 40 -10.35 -3.60 -16.80
N GLU A 41 -10.89 -2.57 -17.44
CA GLU A 41 -12.32 -2.49 -17.82
C GLU A 41 -12.72 -3.69 -18.70
N GLN A 42 -11.88 -4.05 -19.68
CA GLN A 42 -12.10 -5.22 -20.52
C GLN A 42 -12.09 -6.52 -19.71
N ALA A 43 -11.17 -6.67 -18.75
CA ALA A 43 -11.10 -7.85 -17.89
C ALA A 43 -12.30 -7.95 -16.94
N CYS A 44 -12.83 -6.81 -16.49
CA CYS A 44 -14.04 -6.72 -15.65
C CYS A 44 -15.34 -6.84 -16.45
N GLY A 45 -15.30 -6.59 -17.77
CA GLY A 45 -16.50 -6.51 -18.61
C GLY A 45 -17.41 -5.32 -18.29
N ALA A 46 -16.86 -4.26 -17.67
CA ALA A 46 -17.60 -3.09 -17.23
C ALA A 46 -16.71 -1.83 -17.28
N GLU A 47 -17.33 -0.67 -17.54
CA GLU A 47 -16.68 0.62 -17.37
C GLU A 47 -16.47 0.90 -15.87
N LEU A 48 -15.28 1.35 -15.51
CA LEU A 48 -14.90 1.65 -14.13
C LEU A 48 -14.88 3.15 -13.87
N ILE A 49 -14.75 3.96 -14.92
CA ILE A 49 -14.73 5.41 -14.86
C ILE A 49 -15.67 6.03 -15.88
N ILE A 50 -16.32 7.13 -15.51
CA ILE A 50 -17.12 7.97 -16.41
C ILE A 50 -16.44 9.32 -16.53
N LYS A 51 -16.29 9.82 -17.75
CA LYS A 51 -15.69 11.14 -18.00
C LYS A 51 -16.66 12.25 -17.61
N GLN A 52 -16.20 13.17 -16.78
CA GLN A 52 -16.85 14.44 -16.46
C GLN A 52 -15.96 15.61 -16.92
N GLY A 53 -16.07 15.96 -18.20
CA GLY A 53 -15.28 17.03 -18.81
C GLY A 53 -13.78 16.77 -18.73
N LYS A 54 -13.05 17.55 -17.93
CA LYS A 54 -11.60 17.40 -17.69
C LYS A 54 -11.24 16.42 -16.56
N ARG A 55 -12.23 15.94 -15.82
CA ARG A 55 -12.07 14.97 -14.72
C ARG A 55 -12.83 13.69 -15.03
N PHE A 56 -12.76 12.72 -14.14
CA PHE A 56 -13.58 11.53 -14.19
C PHE A 56 -14.20 11.25 -12.82
N GLU A 57 -15.25 10.44 -12.82
CA GLU A 57 -15.86 9.88 -11.63
C GLU A 57 -15.86 8.36 -11.73
N LEU A 58 -15.93 7.69 -10.58
CA LEU A 58 -16.04 6.24 -10.53
C LEU A 58 -17.47 5.79 -10.83
N THR A 59 -17.59 4.68 -11.55
CA THR A 59 -18.86 3.95 -11.64
C THR A 59 -19.08 3.14 -10.37
N GLU A 60 -20.28 2.57 -10.19
CA GLU A 60 -20.54 1.64 -9.08
C GLU A 60 -19.60 0.42 -9.15
N GLN A 61 -19.33 -0.07 -10.36
CA GLN A 61 -18.37 -1.15 -10.63
C GLN A 61 -16.94 -0.70 -10.34
N GLY A 62 -16.60 0.54 -10.72
CA GLY A 62 -15.32 1.17 -10.39
C GLY A 62 -15.05 1.24 -8.90
N GLN A 63 -16.05 1.60 -8.10
CA GLN A 63 -15.96 1.62 -6.65
C GLN A 63 -15.66 0.24 -6.07
N LYS A 64 -16.37 -0.81 -6.52
CA LYS A 64 -16.13 -2.20 -6.10
C LYS A 64 -14.72 -2.68 -6.46
N VAL A 65 -14.24 -2.35 -7.66
CA VAL A 65 -12.87 -2.70 -8.09
C VAL A 65 -11.83 -1.94 -7.29
N TYR A 66 -12.10 -0.69 -6.91
CA TYR A 66 -11.19 0.11 -6.09
C TYR A 66 -11.04 -0.48 -4.68
N GLU A 67 -12.16 -0.84 -4.05
CA GLU A 67 -12.18 -1.51 -2.74
C GLU A 67 -11.43 -2.86 -2.79
N TYR A 68 -11.69 -3.66 -3.82
CA TYR A 68 -10.95 -4.90 -4.04
C TYR A 68 -9.44 -4.66 -4.23
N ALA A 69 -9.05 -3.65 -5.01
CA ALA A 69 -7.65 -3.31 -5.23
C ALA A 69 -6.94 -2.90 -3.93
N ASN A 70 -7.62 -2.19 -3.02
CA ASN A 70 -7.09 -1.84 -1.71
C ASN A 70 -6.83 -3.09 -0.88
N GLN A 71 -7.84 -3.93 -0.70
CA GLN A 71 -7.74 -5.15 0.09
C GLN A 71 -6.64 -6.08 -0.45
N PHE A 72 -6.62 -6.30 -1.77
CA PHE A 72 -5.61 -7.16 -2.41
C PHE A 72 -4.16 -6.68 -2.17
N MET A 73 -3.94 -5.36 -2.14
CA MET A 73 -2.61 -4.82 -1.85
C MET A 73 -2.25 -4.92 -0.37
N GLU A 74 -3.20 -4.70 0.52
CA GLU A 74 -3.00 -4.86 1.97
C GLU A 74 -2.67 -6.31 2.30
N GLU A 75 -3.41 -7.27 1.77
CA GLU A 75 -3.16 -8.71 1.95
C GLU A 75 -1.78 -9.11 1.43
N GLN A 76 -1.38 -8.63 0.24
CA GLN A 76 -0.03 -8.87 -0.27
C GLN A 76 1.05 -8.24 0.63
N GLN A 77 0.83 -7.01 1.09
CA GLN A 77 1.78 -6.35 1.98
C GLN A 77 1.91 -7.08 3.31
N GLN A 78 0.79 -7.52 3.89
CA GLN A 78 0.76 -8.29 5.12
C GLN A 78 1.54 -9.60 4.96
N LEU A 79 1.29 -10.36 3.89
CA LEU A 79 2.03 -11.60 3.61
C LEU A 79 3.54 -11.34 3.50
N LEU A 80 3.95 -10.29 2.78
CA LEU A 80 5.37 -9.93 2.67
C LEU A 80 5.98 -9.51 4.02
N SER A 81 5.19 -8.85 4.87
CA SER A 81 5.61 -8.49 6.23
C SER A 81 5.76 -9.71 7.14
N GLU A 82 4.84 -10.67 7.07
CA GLU A 82 4.91 -11.94 7.81
C GLU A 82 6.11 -12.77 7.36
N LEU A 83 6.38 -12.85 6.06
CA LEU A 83 7.55 -13.56 5.53
C LEU A 83 8.89 -12.88 5.89
N LYS A 84 8.91 -11.55 6.07
CA LYS A 84 10.08 -10.82 6.56
C LYS A 84 10.29 -10.97 8.07
N GLN A 85 9.24 -11.33 8.83
CA GLN A 85 9.33 -11.47 10.28
C GLN A 85 10.12 -12.70 10.75
N ASP A 86 10.49 -13.63 9.87
CA ASP A 86 11.26 -14.81 10.26
C ASP A 86 12.73 -14.52 10.65
N ASP A 87 13.29 -13.33 10.34
CA ASP A 87 14.70 -13.01 10.70
C ASP A 87 14.97 -11.60 11.30
N GLU A 88 14.14 -10.57 11.05
CA GLU A 88 14.55 -9.17 11.37
C GLU A 88 14.24 -8.67 12.79
N ASN A 89 13.29 -9.28 13.52
CA ASN A 89 12.85 -8.80 14.85
C ASN A 89 13.40 -9.63 16.03
N LYS A 90 14.38 -10.49 15.78
CA LYS A 90 15.07 -11.27 16.82
C LYS A 90 16.55 -10.90 16.83
N GLY A 91 16.93 -10.06 17.78
CA GLY A 91 18.32 -9.70 18.03
C GLY A 91 18.48 -9.01 19.38
N PRO A 92 19.68 -9.06 20.00
CA PRO A 92 19.94 -8.32 21.23
C PRO A 92 19.88 -6.81 20.95
N ILE A 93 18.98 -6.09 21.62
CA ILE A 93 18.88 -4.63 21.56
C ILE A 93 19.54 -4.08 22.82
N SER A 94 20.59 -3.25 22.64
CA SER A 94 21.23 -2.53 23.73
C SER A 94 20.85 -1.05 23.70
N ILE A 95 20.38 -0.52 24.83
CA ILE A 95 20.01 0.88 25.00
C ILE A 95 20.92 1.49 26.06
N SER A 96 21.76 2.45 25.66
CA SER A 96 22.61 3.21 26.57
C SER A 96 21.98 4.58 26.85
N CYS A 97 21.76 4.88 28.13
CA CYS A 97 21.23 6.16 28.57
C CYS A 97 21.78 6.53 29.96
N SER A 98 21.53 7.77 30.41
CA SER A 98 21.88 8.18 31.78
C SER A 98 21.07 7.37 32.80
N GLY A 99 21.65 7.14 33.99
CA GLY A 99 21.00 6.32 35.03
C GLY A 99 19.59 6.79 35.42
N SER A 100 19.33 8.11 35.38
CA SER A 100 18.00 8.68 35.63
C SER A 100 16.98 8.33 34.54
N LEU A 101 17.38 8.32 33.27
CA LEU A 101 16.53 7.90 32.15
C LEU A 101 16.26 6.40 32.19
N ALA A 102 17.27 5.60 32.54
CA ALA A 102 17.12 4.15 32.68
C ALA A 102 16.06 3.79 33.74
N GLN A 103 16.08 4.47 34.88
CA GLN A 103 15.12 4.24 35.98
C GLN A 103 13.69 4.67 35.61
N TRP A 104 13.55 5.71 34.78
CA TRP A 104 12.26 6.15 34.25
C TRP A 104 11.72 5.19 33.17
N LEU A 105 12.58 4.63 32.33
CA LEU A 105 12.21 3.70 31.26
C LEU A 105 11.98 2.26 31.77
N TYR A 106 12.58 1.88 32.90
CA TYR A 106 12.54 0.52 33.44
C TYR A 106 11.12 -0.06 33.61
N PRO A 107 10.11 0.66 34.15
CA PRO A 107 8.74 0.15 34.25
C PRO A 107 8.12 -0.16 32.87
N CYS A 108 8.40 0.68 31.86
CA CYS A 108 7.91 0.52 30.50
C CYS A 108 8.60 -0.64 29.76
N LEU A 109 9.85 -0.94 30.10
CA LEU A 109 10.65 -2.02 29.51
C LEU A 109 10.53 -3.35 30.26
N SER A 110 9.92 -3.33 31.46
CA SER A 110 9.66 -4.54 32.25
C SER A 110 8.92 -5.68 31.52
N PRO A 111 8.05 -5.45 30.51
CA PRO A 111 7.45 -6.53 29.72
C PRO A 111 8.43 -7.22 28.75
N PHE A 112 9.56 -6.59 28.42
CA PHE A 112 10.54 -7.04 27.43
C PHE A 112 11.79 -7.69 28.06
N LYS A 113 11.69 -8.10 29.33
CA LYS A 113 12.80 -8.52 30.21
C LYS A 113 13.66 -9.70 29.72
N ASN A 114 13.26 -10.39 28.65
CA ASN A 114 13.97 -11.57 28.14
C ASN A 114 15.22 -11.27 27.30
N ASN A 115 15.62 -10.00 27.08
CA ASN A 115 16.79 -9.66 26.25
C ASN A 115 17.71 -8.57 26.83
N ILE A 116 17.60 -8.24 28.12
CA ILE A 116 18.49 -7.24 28.74
C ILE A 116 19.54 -7.99 29.57
N GLN A 117 20.73 -8.20 28.99
CA GLN A 117 21.93 -8.52 29.77
C GLN A 117 22.52 -7.21 30.30
N ALA A 118 22.70 -7.16 31.62
CA ALA A 118 23.39 -6.07 32.33
C ALA A 118 24.89 -6.09 32.04
#